data_AF-A0A286RJU3-F1
#
_entry.id   AF-A0A286RJU3-F1
#
_cell.length_a   1.000
_cell.length_b   1.000
_cell.length_c   1.000
_cell.angle_alpha   90.00
_cell.angle_beta   90.00
_cell.angle_gamma   90.00
#
_symmetry.space_group_name_H-M   'P 1'
#
loop_
_entity.id
_entity.type
_entity.pdbx_description
1 polymer ?
#
loop_
_entity_poly.entity_id
_entity_poly.type
_entity_poly.pdbx_seq_one_letter_code
_entity_poly.pdbx_strand_id
1 'polypeptide(L)'
;MYFARQRRPTLQSVVKALQEVGPQYQILNPQADEKGRFESITVVAPDAYSAMDICYVEGPEVQEDVEKQIKELNSPDLTPEEKQRLGALRHCDARFDILHFEQLDEEWGEDEDEPGDLFDPSALIVVLELLTRMTSGVAIDPQSGMVI
;
A
#
# COMPACT_ATOMS: atom_id res chain seq x y z
N MET A 1 1.11 4.82 2.40
CA MET A 1 -0.11 5.49 1.91
C MET A 1 -0.80 6.22 3.05
N TYR A 2 -1.03 7.53 2.94
CA TYR A 2 -1.60 8.37 4.00
C TYR A 2 -3.11 8.54 3.85
N PHE A 3 -3.85 8.61 4.95
CA PHE A 3 -5.30 8.86 4.94
C PHE A 3 -5.80 9.38 6.30
N ALA A 4 -7.06 9.80 6.36
CA ALA A 4 -7.71 10.16 7.63
C ALA A 4 -8.15 8.89 8.37
N ARG A 5 -7.74 8.69 9.63
CA ARG A 5 -8.03 7.50 10.47
C ARG A 5 -9.52 7.14 10.56
N GLN A 6 -10.40 8.12 10.40
CA GLN A 6 -11.86 7.91 10.38
C GLN A 6 -12.32 7.09 9.16
N ARG A 7 -11.49 7.05 8.10
CA ARG A 7 -11.68 6.23 6.89
C ARG A 7 -10.98 4.88 6.96
N ARG A 8 -10.42 4.50 8.12
CA ARG A 8 -9.84 3.17 8.32
C ARG A 8 -10.90 2.10 8.06
N PRO A 9 -10.72 1.22 7.07
CA PRO A 9 -11.70 0.19 6.73
C PRO A 9 -11.73 -0.91 7.80
N THR A 10 -12.79 -1.72 7.76
CA THR A 10 -12.84 -2.96 8.54
C THR A 10 -11.98 -4.03 7.87
N LEU A 11 -11.38 -4.94 8.64
CA LEU A 11 -10.64 -6.06 8.07
C LEU A 11 -11.53 -6.87 7.10
N GLN A 12 -12.78 -7.11 7.50
CA GLN A 12 -13.75 -7.83 6.67
C GLN A 12 -13.98 -7.14 5.31
N SER A 13 -14.10 -5.81 5.29
CA SER A 13 -14.26 -5.07 4.03
C SER A 13 -13.03 -5.15 3.14
N VAL A 14 -11.82 -5.15 3.71
CA VAL A 14 -10.56 -5.27 2.95
C VAL A 14 -10.46 -6.67 2.35
N VAL A 15 -10.65 -7.72 3.14
CA VAL A 15 -10.61 -9.11 2.69
C VAL A 15 -11.62 -9.36 1.57
N LYS A 16 -12.87 -8.91 1.77
CA LYS A 16 -13.92 -9.05 0.76
C LYS A 16 -13.52 -8.36 -0.54
N ALA A 17 -13.03 -7.12 -0.45
CA ALA A 17 -12.66 -6.37 -1.62
C ALA A 17 -11.47 -7.01 -2.37
N LEU A 18 -10.46 -7.52 -1.66
CA LEU A 18 -9.34 -8.26 -2.26
C LEU A 18 -9.80 -9.53 -2.98
N GLN A 19 -10.73 -10.28 -2.39
CA GLN A 19 -11.32 -11.47 -3.02
C GLN A 19 -12.13 -11.12 -4.29
N GLU A 20 -12.72 -9.93 -4.34
CA GLU A 20 -13.41 -9.42 -5.54
C GLU A 20 -12.44 -8.97 -6.64
N VAL A 21 -11.20 -8.57 -6.30
CA VAL A 21 -10.18 -8.20 -7.30
C VAL A 21 -9.79 -9.42 -8.13
N GLY A 22 -9.60 -10.58 -7.49
CA GLY A 22 -9.39 -11.82 -8.23
C GLY A 22 -8.97 -12.99 -7.35
N PRO A 23 -9.23 -14.23 -7.81
CA PRO A 23 -8.94 -15.45 -7.06
C PRO A 23 -7.43 -15.75 -6.93
N GLN A 24 -6.57 -15.07 -7.69
CA GLN A 24 -5.12 -15.25 -7.66
C GLN A 24 -4.46 -14.76 -6.36
N TYR A 25 -5.11 -13.88 -5.59
CA TYR A 25 -4.53 -13.36 -4.37
C TYR A 25 -4.80 -14.28 -3.19
N GLN A 26 -3.72 -14.65 -2.49
CA GLN A 26 -3.80 -15.32 -1.20
C GLN A 26 -3.67 -14.30 -0.08
N ILE A 27 -4.50 -14.45 0.94
CA ILE A 27 -4.55 -13.57 2.11
C ILE A 27 -4.01 -14.34 3.31
N LEU A 28 -2.93 -13.84 3.90
CA LEU A 28 -2.28 -14.43 5.07
C LEU A 28 -2.29 -13.43 6.25
N ASN A 29 -2.25 -13.99 7.45
CA ASN A 29 -2.13 -13.26 8.72
C ASN A 29 -3.10 -12.07 8.91
N PRO A 30 -4.40 -12.16 8.56
CA PRO A 30 -5.30 -11.01 8.69
C PRO A 30 -5.52 -10.63 10.17
N GLN A 31 -5.17 -9.40 10.53
CA GLN A 31 -5.32 -8.86 11.89
C GLN A 31 -6.29 -7.68 11.93
N ALA A 32 -7.05 -7.58 13.02
CA ALA A 32 -7.94 -6.47 13.30
C ALA A 32 -7.81 -6.00 14.75
N ASP A 33 -8.19 -4.74 14.99
CA ASP A 33 -8.30 -4.21 16.35
C ASP A 33 -9.54 -4.79 17.07
N GLU A 34 -9.71 -4.43 18.34
CA GLU A 34 -10.86 -4.85 19.16
C GLU A 34 -12.23 -4.46 18.55
N LYS A 35 -12.26 -3.49 17.63
CA LYS A 35 -13.46 -3.00 16.93
C LYS A 35 -13.60 -3.59 15.53
N GLY A 36 -12.73 -4.52 15.13
CA GLY A 36 -12.74 -5.15 13.80
C GLY A 36 -12.15 -4.28 12.68
N ARG A 37 -11.47 -3.18 13.01
CA ARG A 37 -10.80 -2.31 12.02
C ARG A 37 -9.48 -2.93 11.59
N PHE A 38 -9.12 -2.75 10.31
CA PHE A 38 -7.95 -3.37 9.69
C PHE A 38 -6.65 -3.00 10.39
N GLU A 39 -5.89 -3.94 10.95
CA GLU A 39 -4.54 -3.71 11.53
C GLU A 39 -3.44 -4.13 10.55
N SER A 40 -3.45 -5.37 10.08
CA SER A 40 -2.46 -5.83 9.11
C SER A 40 -2.95 -7.01 8.26
N ILE A 41 -2.30 -7.20 7.12
CA ILE A 41 -2.49 -8.35 6.24
C ILE A 41 -1.26 -8.56 5.37
N THR A 42 -1.00 -9.80 5.00
CA THR A 42 -0.07 -10.14 3.93
C THR A 42 -0.87 -10.61 2.71
N VAL A 43 -0.68 -9.98 1.56
CA VAL A 43 -1.27 -10.37 0.28
C VAL A 43 -0.20 -11.00 -0.58
N VAL A 44 -0.42 -12.22 -1.05
CA VAL A 44 0.51 -12.93 -1.94
C VAL A 44 -0.14 -13.09 -3.30
N ALA A 45 0.60 -12.83 -4.37
CA ALA A 45 0.26 -13.11 -5.75
C ALA A 45 1.23 -14.18 -6.26
N PRO A 46 0.92 -15.48 -6.06
CA PRO A 46 1.84 -16.58 -6.37
C PRO A 46 2.24 -16.61 -7.84
N ASP A 47 1.26 -16.37 -8.74
CA ASP A 47 1.47 -16.38 -10.19
C ASP A 47 2.41 -15.25 -10.67
N ALA A 48 2.65 -14.25 -9.82
CA ALA A 48 3.50 -13.09 -10.08
C ALA A 48 4.78 -13.07 -9.21
N TYR A 49 5.03 -14.15 -8.46
CA TYR A 49 6.15 -14.28 -7.52
C TYR A 49 6.32 -13.06 -6.62
N SER A 50 5.20 -12.46 -6.17
CA SER A 50 5.21 -11.21 -5.43
C SER A 50 4.28 -11.25 -4.23
N ALA A 51 4.66 -10.52 -3.18
CA ALA A 51 3.86 -10.36 -1.99
C ALA A 51 3.91 -8.92 -1.46
N MET A 52 2.88 -8.54 -0.71
CA MET A 52 2.75 -7.25 -0.08
C MET A 52 2.34 -7.44 1.38
N ASP A 53 3.12 -6.86 2.30
CA ASP A 53 2.70 -6.73 3.68
C ASP A 53 2.19 -5.32 3.94
N ILE A 54 1.01 -5.21 4.54
CA ILE A 54 0.31 -3.95 4.76
C ILE A 54 0.01 -3.83 6.24
N CYS A 55 0.50 -2.75 6.86
CA CYS A 55 0.33 -2.48 8.28
C CYS A 55 -0.28 -1.10 8.52
N TYR A 56 -1.26 -1.02 9.42
CA TYR A 56 -1.84 0.23 9.90
C TYR A 56 -0.91 0.91 10.91
N VAL A 57 -0.72 2.21 10.71
CA VAL A 57 0.06 3.06 11.60
C VAL A 57 -0.72 4.33 11.90
N GLU A 58 -0.80 4.68 13.18
CA GLU A 58 -1.35 5.95 13.65
C GLU A 58 -0.53 6.50 14.81
N GLY A 59 -0.59 7.81 15.00
CA GLY A 59 0.07 8.48 16.12
C GLY A 59 0.93 9.67 15.68
N PRO A 60 1.72 10.22 16.61
CA PRO A 60 2.54 11.40 16.36
C PRO A 60 3.51 11.23 15.19
N GLU A 61 4.07 10.02 15.02
CA GLU A 61 5.01 9.71 13.93
C GLU A 61 4.41 9.97 12.54
N VAL A 62 3.11 9.66 12.35
CA VAL A 62 2.43 9.90 11.08
C VAL A 62 2.26 11.39 10.82
N GLN A 63 2.01 12.19 11.87
CA GLN A 63 1.88 13.64 11.74
C GLN A 63 3.22 14.29 11.39
N GLU A 64 4.29 13.88 12.07
CA GLU A 64 5.65 14.33 11.79
C GLU A 64 6.05 14.00 10.35
N ASP A 65 5.75 12.78 9.89
CA ASP A 65 6.03 12.36 8.52
C ASP A 65 5.17 13.09 7.48
N VAL A 66 3.88 13.32 7.75
CA VAL A 66 3.03 14.15 6.89
C VAL A 66 3.61 15.55 6.73
N GLU A 67 4.03 16.19 7.81
CA GLU A 67 4.66 17.51 7.75
C GLU A 67 5.96 17.51 6.95
N LYS A 68 6.78 16.48 7.11
CA LYS A 68 8.00 16.28 6.34
C LYS A 68 7.71 16.13 4.85
N GLN A 69 6.78 15.23 4.50
CA GLN A 69 6.38 15.00 3.11
C GLN A 69 5.82 16.26 2.47
N ILE A 70 5.00 17.03 3.20
CA ILE A 70 4.50 18.31 2.68
C ILE A 70 5.65 19.27 2.39
N LYS A 71 6.65 19.37 3.27
CA LYS A 71 7.81 20.26 3.06
C LYS A 71 8.64 19.82 1.85
N GLU A 72 8.87 18.52 1.69
CA GLU A 72 9.66 17.95 0.60
C GLU A 72 8.96 18.09 -0.77
N LEU A 73 7.63 17.89 -0.81
CA LEU A 73 6.84 17.93 -2.03
C LEU A 73 6.39 19.35 -2.43
N ASN A 74 6.44 20.32 -1.51
CA ASN A 74 5.96 21.68 -1.77
C ASN A 74 6.92 22.47 -2.68
N SER A 75 6.69 22.37 -3.98
CA SER A 75 7.38 23.13 -5.04
C SER A 75 6.50 24.28 -5.57
N PRO A 76 7.09 25.41 -6.01
CA PRO A 76 6.34 26.47 -6.70
C PRO A 76 5.70 25.99 -8.01
N ASP A 77 6.26 24.97 -8.65
CA ASP A 77 5.88 24.48 -9.98
C ASP A 77 4.79 23.39 -9.96
N LEU A 78 4.19 23.13 -8.79
CA LEU A 78 3.13 22.12 -8.67
C LEU A 78 1.92 22.46 -9.55
N THR A 79 1.48 21.46 -10.31
CA THR A 79 0.23 21.46 -11.05
C THR A 79 -0.98 21.59 -10.09
N PRO A 80 -2.16 22.00 -10.60
CA PRO A 80 -3.36 22.09 -9.77
C PRO A 80 -3.73 20.76 -9.08
N GLU A 81 -3.51 19.64 -9.76
CA GLU A 81 -3.78 18.31 -9.21
C GLU A 81 -2.82 17.97 -8.05
N GLU A 82 -1.53 18.22 -8.22
CA GLU A 82 -0.54 17.99 -7.15
C GLU A 82 -0.81 18.90 -5.95
N LYS A 83 -1.23 20.16 -6.17
CA LYS A 83 -1.66 21.05 -5.08
C LYS A 83 -2.87 20.51 -4.33
N GLN A 84 -3.82 19.90 -5.04
CA GLN A 84 -4.98 19.27 -4.41
C GLN A 84 -4.56 18.04 -3.58
N ARG A 85 -3.70 17.17 -4.11
CA ARG A 85 -3.18 15.99 -3.39
C ARG A 85 -2.37 16.40 -2.16
N LEU A 86 -1.52 17.43 -2.27
CA LEU A 86 -0.78 18.01 -1.14
C LEU A 86 -1.70 18.63 -0.09
N GLY A 87 -2.82 19.22 -0.51
CA GLY A 87 -3.88 19.70 0.38
C GLY A 87 -4.57 18.56 1.13
N ALA A 88 -4.85 17.44 0.46
CA ALA A 88 -5.42 16.26 1.10
C ALA A 88 -4.45 15.63 2.13
N LEU A 89 -3.15 15.60 1.83
CA LEU A 89 -2.12 15.07 2.71
C LEU A 89 -2.10 15.77 4.09
N ARG A 90 -2.36 17.09 4.13
CA ARG A 90 -2.46 17.88 5.39
C ARG A 90 -3.52 17.40 6.37
N HIS A 91 -4.52 16.67 5.89
CA HIS A 91 -5.63 16.18 6.70
C HIS A 91 -5.48 14.70 7.07
N CYS A 92 -4.36 14.07 6.71
CA CYS A 92 -4.08 12.68 7.03
C CYS A 92 -3.48 12.57 8.44
N ASP A 93 -4.00 11.64 9.23
CA ASP A 93 -3.57 11.34 10.61
C ASP A 93 -3.34 9.83 10.83
N ALA A 94 -3.35 9.04 9.75
CA ALA A 94 -2.98 7.63 9.71
C ALA A 94 -2.31 7.28 8.38
N ARG A 95 -1.63 6.14 8.34
CA ARG A 95 -1.08 5.58 7.11
C ARG A 95 -1.14 4.05 7.09
N PHE A 96 -1.04 3.51 5.88
CA PHE A 96 -0.61 2.14 5.67
C PHE A 96 0.85 2.13 5.27
N ASP A 97 1.65 1.39 6.02
CA ASP A 97 2.99 0.99 5.64
C ASP A 97 2.87 -0.25 4.76
N ILE A 98 3.48 -0.15 3.59
CA ILE A 98 3.32 -1.14 2.53
C ILE A 98 4.71 -1.59 2.11
N LEU A 99 4.99 -2.86 2.35
CA LEU A 99 6.26 -3.49 2.02
C LEU A 99 6.03 -4.49 0.90
N HIS A 100 6.81 -4.37 -0.16
CA HIS A 100 6.76 -5.26 -1.30
C HIS A 100 7.88 -6.30 -1.20
N PHE A 101 7.57 -7.54 -1.52
CA PHE A 101 8.50 -8.66 -1.48
C PHE A 101 8.46 -9.44 -2.80
N GLU A 102 9.62 -9.93 -3.20
CA GLU A 102 9.78 -10.94 -4.24
C GLU A 102 9.79 -12.32 -3.57
N GLN A 103 9.10 -13.28 -4.18
CA GLN A 103 9.15 -14.66 -3.76
C GLN A 103 10.32 -15.35 -4.47
N LEU A 104 11.35 -15.65 -3.69
CA LEU A 104 12.45 -16.50 -4.15
C LEU A 104 12.00 -17.96 -4.06
N ASP A 105 12.00 -18.66 -5.18
CA ASP A 105 11.62 -20.06 -5.23
C ASP A 105 12.90 -20.91 -5.25
N GLU A 106 13.17 -21.63 -4.17
CA GLU A 106 14.45 -22.34 -3.93
C GLU A 106 14.67 -23.54 -4.87
N GLU A 107 13.64 -23.98 -5.61
CA GLU A 107 13.70 -25.13 -6.53
C GLU A 107 14.20 -24.79 -7.94
N TRP A 108 14.44 -23.52 -8.26
CA TRP A 108 14.88 -23.08 -9.59
C TRP A 108 16.40 -23.22 -9.69
N GLY A 109 16.84 -24.39 -10.16
CA GLY A 109 18.25 -24.76 -10.32
C GLY A 109 19.01 -23.87 -11.29
N GLU A 110 20.34 -23.89 -11.18
CA GLU A 110 21.34 -23.06 -11.87
C GLU A 110 21.31 -23.10 -13.43
N ASP A 111 20.33 -23.77 -14.06
CA ASP A 111 20.30 -24.11 -15.49
C ASP A 111 18.99 -23.77 -16.23
N GLU A 112 17.99 -23.13 -15.61
CA GLU A 112 16.80 -22.61 -16.32
C GLU A 112 16.82 -21.08 -16.39
N ASP A 113 16.41 -20.55 -17.55
CA ASP A 113 16.51 -19.14 -17.95
C ASP A 113 16.09 -18.17 -16.81
N GLU A 114 16.92 -17.15 -16.60
CA GLU A 114 16.97 -16.21 -15.48
C GLU A 114 15.68 -16.04 -14.62
N PRO A 115 15.75 -16.21 -13.28
CA PRO A 115 14.61 -16.04 -12.36
C PRO A 115 13.98 -14.63 -12.36
N GLY A 116 14.64 -13.65 -13.00
CA GLY A 116 14.17 -12.27 -13.07
C GLY A 116 12.95 -12.02 -13.97
N ASP A 117 12.59 -12.97 -14.85
CA ASP A 117 11.51 -12.78 -15.84
C ASP A 117 10.10 -13.13 -15.31
N LEU A 118 9.99 -13.75 -14.12
CA LEU A 118 8.71 -14.17 -13.53
C LEU A 118 8.16 -13.23 -12.46
N PHE A 119 9.02 -12.35 -11.95
CA PHE A 119 8.64 -11.36 -10.96
C PHE A 119 7.85 -10.22 -11.62
N ASP A 120 6.56 -10.11 -11.26
CA ASP A 120 5.69 -9.03 -11.72
C ASP A 120 5.15 -8.21 -10.53
N PRO A 121 5.82 -7.10 -10.15
CA PRO A 121 5.34 -6.23 -9.08
C PRO A 121 4.07 -5.47 -9.47
N SER A 122 3.70 -5.43 -10.77
CA SER A 122 2.50 -4.75 -11.23
C SER A 122 1.21 -5.46 -10.80
N ALA A 123 1.28 -6.78 -10.57
CA ALA A 123 0.17 -7.57 -10.04
C ALA A 123 -0.36 -7.04 -8.70
N LEU A 124 0.45 -6.29 -7.97
CA LEU A 124 0.14 -5.74 -6.66
C LEU A 124 -0.27 -4.25 -6.71
N ILE A 125 -0.17 -3.58 -7.87
CA ILE A 125 -0.66 -2.20 -8.06
C ILE A 125 -2.18 -2.13 -7.83
N VAL A 126 -2.93 -3.13 -8.29
CA VAL A 126 -4.39 -3.17 -8.12
C VAL A 126 -4.79 -3.21 -6.64
N VAL A 127 -3.96 -3.81 -5.79
CA VAL A 127 -4.16 -3.81 -4.33
C VAL A 127 -3.98 -2.39 -3.76
N LEU A 128 -2.98 -1.64 -4.22
CA LEU A 128 -2.78 -0.24 -3.83
C LEU A 128 -3.96 0.63 -4.26
N GLU A 129 -4.41 0.51 -5.51
CA GLU A 129 -5.56 1.25 -6.04
C GLU A 129 -6.82 0.97 -5.23
N LEU A 130 -7.03 -0.30 -4.86
CA LEU A 130 -8.15 -0.70 -4.02
C LEU A 130 -8.11 0.01 -2.66
N LEU A 131 -6.97 -0.04 -1.96
CA LEU A 131 -6.81 0.59 -0.64
C LEU A 131 -6.94 2.11 -0.72
N THR A 132 -6.38 2.73 -1.75
CA THR A 132 -6.52 4.16 -2.04
C THR A 132 -7.99 4.54 -2.22
N ARG A 133 -8.77 3.76 -2.98
CA ARG A 133 -10.20 4.00 -3.17
C ARG A 133 -10.98 3.85 -1.86
N MET A 134 -10.73 2.79 -1.09
CA MET A 134 -11.43 2.50 0.16
C MET A 134 -11.19 3.57 1.22
N THR A 135 -9.96 4.07 1.31
CA THR A 135 -9.55 5.07 2.30
C THR A 135 -9.68 6.50 1.77
N SER A 136 -9.87 6.67 0.46
CA SER A 136 -9.69 7.95 -0.24
C SER A 136 -8.37 8.61 0.18
N GLY A 137 -7.32 7.80 0.23
CA GLY A 137 -5.99 8.15 0.70
C GLY A 137 -5.08 8.73 -0.39
N VAL A 138 -3.85 9.05 0.01
CA VAL A 138 -2.78 9.55 -0.85
C VAL A 138 -1.61 8.57 -0.78
N ALA A 139 -1.32 7.87 -1.88
CA ALA A 139 -0.14 7.03 -1.97
C ALA A 139 1.08 7.88 -2.31
N ILE A 140 2.18 7.70 -1.57
CA ILE A 140 3.45 8.36 -1.82
C ILE A 140 4.48 7.26 -1.88
N ASP A 141 5.24 7.19 -2.96
CA ASP A 141 6.41 6.34 -3.05
C ASP A 141 7.59 7.04 -2.35
N PRO A 142 8.11 6.46 -1.25
CA PRO A 142 9.21 7.06 -0.50
C PRO A 142 10.53 7.08 -1.26
N GLN A 143 10.72 6.25 -2.29
CA GLN A 143 11.96 6.22 -3.08
C GLN A 143 11.99 7.30 -4.16
N SER A 144 10.89 7.48 -4.87
CA SER A 144 10.80 8.50 -5.93
C SER A 144 10.29 9.85 -5.44
N GLY A 145 9.65 9.90 -4.27
CA GLY A 145 8.90 11.07 -3.81
C GLY A 145 7.66 11.36 -4.67
N MET A 146 7.24 10.43 -5.53
CA MET A 146 6.07 10.63 -6.38
C MET A 146 4.78 10.25 -5.65
N VAL A 147 3.75 11.05 -5.89
CA VAL A 147 2.39 10.76 -5.42
C VAL A 147 1.70 9.89 -6.47
N ILE A 148 1.32 8.68 -6.10
CA ILE A 148 0.67 7.68 -6.97
C ILE A 148 -0.85 7.87 -6.89
#